data_AF-A0A954UYH3-F1
#
_entry.id   AF-A0A954UYH3-F1
#
_cell.length_a   1.000
_cell.length_b   1.000
_cell.length_c   1.000
_cell.angle_alpha   90.00
_cell.angle_beta   90.00
_cell.angle_gamma   90.00
#
_symmetry.space_group_name_H-M   'P 1'
#
loop_
_entity.id
_entity.type
_entity.pdbx_description
1 polymer ?
#
loop_
_entity_poly.entity_id
_entity_poly.type
_entity_poly.pdbx_seq_one_letter_code
_entity_poly.pdbx_strand_id
1 'polypeptide(L)'
;MSERQQIGPDEALERLFAVIREEASRNPIFGRRMLDAVGVSVSFQGVDAATAADPILLAARNEFPEFREMFDTFPDKELKALIKGFGLATDQQVKAVKTKPKKIGLIELMWDGAKRKLADREGR
;
A
#
# COMPACT_ATOMS: atom_id res chain seq x y z
N MET A 1 42.25 -4.60 17.97
CA MET A 1 41.36 -5.76 18.22
C MET A 1 40.11 -5.20 18.85
N SER A 2 38.97 -5.22 18.16
CA SER A 2 37.75 -4.62 18.69
C SER A 2 37.23 -5.48 19.83
N GLU A 3 37.14 -4.90 21.04
CA GLU A 3 36.43 -5.49 22.16
C GLU A 3 35.03 -5.90 21.67
N ARG A 4 34.71 -7.19 21.81
CA ARG A 4 33.34 -7.66 21.58
C ARG A 4 32.50 -7.07 22.69
N GLN A 5 31.89 -5.93 22.41
CA GLN A 5 30.99 -5.23 23.32
C GLN A 5 29.86 -6.21 23.67
N GLN A 6 29.90 -6.74 24.90
CA GLN A 6 28.82 -7.56 25.41
C GLN A 6 27.63 -6.64 25.66
N ILE A 7 26.65 -6.72 24.76
CA ILE A 7 25.40 -6.00 24.87
C ILE A 7 24.35 -6.88 25.54
N GLY A 8 23.39 -6.24 26.19
CA GLY A 8 22.24 -6.95 26.76
C GLY A 8 21.38 -7.62 25.69
N PRO A 9 20.60 -8.64 26.05
CA PRO A 9 19.72 -9.35 25.11
C PRO A 9 18.72 -8.41 24.43
N ASP A 10 18.15 -7.46 25.16
CA ASP A 10 17.20 -6.48 24.61
C ASP A 10 17.89 -5.55 23.59
N GLU A 11 19.11 -5.10 23.89
CA GLU A 11 19.89 -4.26 22.98
C GLU A 11 20.30 -5.03 21.71
N ALA A 12 20.59 -6.32 21.83
CA ALA A 12 20.87 -7.18 20.68
C ALA A 12 19.64 -7.34 19.78
N LEU A 13 18.45 -7.50 20.36
CA LEU A 13 17.20 -7.59 19.62
C LEU A 13 16.85 -6.26 18.94
N GLU A 14 17.01 -5.13 19.62
CA GLU A 14 16.78 -3.81 19.03
C GLU A 14 17.71 -3.55 17.83
N ARG A 15 19.00 -3.93 17.93
CA ARG A 15 19.94 -3.82 16.80
C ARG A 15 19.53 -4.71 15.63
N LEU A 16 19.09 -5.93 15.90
CA LEU A 16 18.59 -6.83 14.87
C LEU A 16 17.34 -6.25 14.18
N PHE A 17 16.38 -5.76 14.96
CA PHE A 17 15.16 -5.17 14.41
C PHE A 17 15.44 -3.89 13.63
N ALA A 18 16.41 -3.08 14.04
CA ALA A 18 16.83 -1.89 13.30
C ALA A 18 17.34 -2.26 11.89
N VAL A 19 18.19 -3.29 11.78
CA VAL A 19 18.70 -3.78 10.48
C VAL A 19 17.55 -4.33 9.62
N ILE A 20 16.64 -5.10 10.20
CA ILE A 20 15.47 -5.64 9.48
C ILE A 20 14.58 -4.51 8.96
N ARG A 21 14.32 -3.47 9.77
CA ARG A 21 13.53 -2.29 9.35
C ARG A 21 14.22 -1.54 8.22
N GLU A 22 15.53 -1.32 8.34
CA GLU A 22 16.32 -0.65 7.31
C GLU A 22 16.24 -1.42 5.98
N GLU A 23 16.46 -2.72 6.00
CA GLU A 23 16.38 -3.55 4.79
C GLU A 23 14.97 -3.61 4.21
N ALA A 24 13.93 -3.71 5.06
CA ALA A 24 12.55 -3.70 4.62
C ALA A 24 12.15 -2.37 3.95
N SER A 25 12.68 -1.24 4.43
CA SER A 25 12.43 0.08 3.82
C SER A 25 13.13 0.27 2.47
N ARG A 26 14.31 -0.34 2.30
CA ARG A 26 15.10 -0.26 1.05
C ARG A 26 14.65 -1.29 0.01
N ASN A 27 14.05 -2.40 0.45
CA ASN A 27 13.62 -3.50 -0.40
C ASN A 27 12.13 -3.83 -0.18
N PRO A 28 11.23 -3.25 -1.00
CA PRO A 28 9.78 -3.44 -0.88
C PRO A 28 9.33 -4.90 -0.97
N ILE A 29 10.03 -5.76 -1.72
CA ILE A 29 9.71 -7.18 -1.85
C ILE A 29 9.99 -7.91 -0.52
N PHE A 30 11.12 -7.61 0.11
CA PHE A 30 11.46 -8.15 1.42
C PHE A 30 10.48 -7.68 2.49
N GLY A 31 10.17 -6.38 2.53
CA GLY A 31 9.15 -5.84 3.42
C GLY A 31 7.80 -6.52 3.26
N ARG A 32 7.36 -6.77 2.01
CA ARG A 32 6.10 -7.47 1.75
C ARG A 32 6.09 -8.91 2.27
N ARG A 33 7.16 -9.68 2.04
CA ARG A 33 7.29 -11.06 2.53
C ARG A 33 7.25 -11.12 4.05
N MET A 34 7.85 -10.15 4.74
CA MET A 34 7.81 -10.06 6.19
C MET A 34 6.37 -9.85 6.68
N LEU A 35 5.62 -8.95 6.05
CA LEU A 35 4.21 -8.70 6.40
C LEU A 35 3.31 -9.92 6.15
N ASP A 36 3.48 -10.59 5.01
CA ASP A 36 2.72 -11.80 4.68
C ASP A 36 3.05 -12.95 5.68
N ALA A 37 4.29 -13.04 6.17
CA ALA A 37 4.71 -14.05 7.16
C ALA A 37 4.19 -13.79 8.58
N VAL A 38 3.92 -12.53 8.95
CA VAL A 38 3.40 -12.17 10.28
C VAL A 38 1.92 -12.56 10.40
N GLY A 39 1.20 -12.77 9.28
CA GLY A 39 -0.20 -13.20 9.29
C GLY A 39 -1.17 -12.17 9.88
N VAL A 40 -0.70 -10.93 10.10
CA VAL A 40 -1.49 -9.81 10.63
C VAL A 40 -1.72 -8.81 9.51
N SER A 41 -2.97 -8.37 9.35
CA SER A 41 -3.32 -7.25 8.47
C SER A 41 -2.76 -5.95 9.07
N VAL A 42 -1.62 -5.50 8.56
CA VAL A 42 -1.05 -4.18 8.91
C VAL A 42 -1.74 -3.12 8.05
N SER A 43 -2.55 -2.27 8.68
CA SER A 43 -3.06 -1.06 8.05
C SER A 43 -1.98 0.01 8.10
N PHE A 44 -1.47 0.40 6.94
CA PHE A 44 -0.58 1.55 6.84
C PHE A 44 -1.43 2.82 6.83
N GLN A 45 -1.11 3.79 7.69
CA GLN A 45 -1.71 5.12 7.66
C GLN A 45 -0.69 6.13 7.12
N GLY A 46 -1.13 7.04 6.24
CA GLY A 46 -0.32 8.13 5.72
C GLY A 46 0.61 7.75 4.55
N VAL A 47 1.66 8.54 4.33
CA VAL A 47 2.50 8.53 3.11
C VAL A 47 3.23 7.20 2.89
N ASP A 48 3.55 6.46 3.96
CA ASP A 48 4.18 5.12 3.89
C ASP A 48 3.19 4.03 3.44
N ALA A 49 1.88 4.29 3.49
CA ALA A 49 0.87 3.42 2.91
C ALA A 49 0.87 3.49 1.37
N ALA A 50 1.26 4.62 0.79
CA ALA A 50 1.24 4.81 -0.66
C ALA A 50 2.21 3.89 -1.42
N THR A 51 3.31 3.48 -0.77
CA THR A 51 4.30 2.52 -1.33
C THR A 51 3.89 1.06 -1.12
N ALA A 52 3.03 0.75 -0.15
CA ALA A 52 2.53 -0.61 0.13
C ALA A 52 1.11 -0.89 -0.41
N ALA A 53 0.36 0.16 -0.76
CA ALA A 53 -1.01 0.10 -1.23
C ALA A 53 -1.07 -0.08 -2.75
N ASP A 54 -0.70 -1.26 -3.24
CA ASP A 54 -1.09 -1.67 -4.58
C ASP A 54 -2.63 -1.82 -4.61
N PRO A 55 -3.37 -0.92 -5.29
CA PRO A 55 -4.82 -0.94 -5.27
C PRO A 55 -5.39 -2.19 -5.94
N ILE A 56 -4.63 -2.83 -6.85
CA ILE A 56 -5.02 -4.07 -7.51
C ILE A 56 -5.00 -5.23 -6.51
N LEU A 57 -3.93 -5.34 -5.72
CA LEU A 57 -3.84 -6.38 -4.69
C LEU A 57 -4.88 -6.16 -3.58
N LEU A 58 -5.12 -4.91 -3.18
CA LEU A 58 -6.10 -4.59 -2.15
C LEU A 58 -7.54 -4.88 -2.64
N ALA A 59 -7.86 -4.56 -3.90
CA ALA A 59 -9.15 -4.88 -4.50
C ALA A 59 -9.38 -6.38 -4.74
N ALA A 60 -8.31 -7.19 -4.78
CA ALA A 60 -8.40 -8.64 -4.86
C ALA A 60 -8.73 -9.29 -3.50
N ARG A 61 -8.34 -8.65 -2.40
CA ARG A 61 -8.40 -9.22 -1.04
C ARG A 61 -9.57 -8.69 -0.21
N ASN A 62 -10.21 -7.60 -0.64
CA ASN A 62 -11.19 -6.88 0.14
C ASN A 62 -12.40 -6.53 -0.71
N GLU A 63 -13.53 -6.30 -0.05
CA GLU A 63 -14.71 -5.69 -0.68
C GLU A 63 -14.58 -4.16 -0.71
N PHE A 64 -15.50 -3.51 -1.44
CA PHE A 64 -15.44 -2.07 -1.64
C PHE A 64 -15.48 -1.24 -0.34
N PRO A 65 -16.29 -1.56 0.69
CA PRO A 65 -16.30 -0.80 1.94
C PRO A 65 -14.93 -0.74 2.63
N GLU A 66 -14.26 -1.89 2.78
CA GLU A 66 -12.95 -2.00 3.42
C GLU A 66 -11.87 -1.34 2.56
N PHE A 67 -11.93 -1.53 1.24
CA PHE A 67 -11.07 -0.82 0.30
C PHE A 67 -11.22 0.70 0.46
N ARG A 68 -12.45 1.19 0.56
CA ARG A 68 -12.73 2.61 0.73
C ARG A 68 -12.14 3.15 2.02
N GLU A 69 -12.32 2.47 3.14
CA GLU A 69 -11.76 2.89 4.43
C GLU A 69 -10.23 3.03 4.38
N MET A 70 -9.54 2.10 3.72
CA MET A 70 -8.08 2.14 3.56
C MET A 70 -7.61 3.42 2.83
N PHE A 71 -8.38 3.89 1.85
CA PHE A 71 -8.02 5.03 1.01
C PHE A 71 -8.67 6.35 1.41
N ASP A 72 -9.63 6.35 2.34
CA ASP A 72 -10.34 7.57 2.76
C ASP A 72 -9.43 8.57 3.47
N THR A 73 -8.36 8.10 4.10
CA THR A 73 -7.38 8.96 4.77
C THR A 73 -6.45 9.68 3.79
N PHE A 74 -6.35 9.23 2.54
CA PHE A 74 -5.43 9.80 1.54
C PHE A 74 -5.95 11.15 1.00
N PRO A 75 -5.04 12.10 0.72
CA PRO A 75 -5.40 13.33 0.04
C PRO A 75 -5.70 13.06 -1.45
N ASP A 76 -6.57 13.87 -2.05
CA ASP A 76 -6.95 13.80 -3.47
C ASP A 76 -5.75 13.74 -4.43
N LYS A 77 -4.64 14.41 -4.09
CA LYS A 77 -3.42 14.42 -4.91
C LYS A 77 -2.78 13.03 -4.97
N GLU A 78 -2.72 12.33 -3.85
CA GLU A 78 -2.13 10.99 -3.75
C GLU A 78 -3.03 9.94 -4.40
N LEU A 79 -4.34 10.03 -4.19
CA LEU A 79 -5.31 9.16 -4.88
C LEU A 79 -5.17 9.25 -6.40
N LYS A 80 -5.03 10.47 -6.95
CA LYS A 80 -4.78 10.66 -8.38
C LYS A 80 -3.43 10.10 -8.82
N ALA A 81 -2.39 10.22 -7.99
CA ALA A 81 -1.08 9.66 -8.28
C ALA A 81 -1.13 8.13 -8.33
N LEU A 82 -1.83 7.48 -7.40
CA LEU A 82 -2.05 6.03 -7.38
C LEU A 82 -2.84 5.56 -8.62
N ILE A 83 -3.97 6.19 -8.92
CA ILE A 83 -4.80 5.86 -10.09
C ILE A 83 -3.98 5.88 -11.38
N LYS A 84 -3.12 6.90 -11.55
CA LYS A 84 -2.27 7.04 -12.73
C LYS A 84 -1.07 6.10 -12.70
N GLY A 85 -0.39 6.00 -11.57
CA GLY A 85 0.82 5.19 -11.40
C GLY A 85 0.57 3.71 -11.65
N PHE A 86 -0.60 3.21 -11.24
CA PHE A 86 -1.02 1.83 -11.50
C PHE A 86 -1.78 1.67 -12.82
N GLY A 87 -1.97 2.75 -13.60
CA GLY A 87 -2.68 2.73 -14.89
C GLY A 87 -4.13 2.24 -14.76
N LEU A 88 -4.84 2.69 -13.73
CA LEU A 88 -6.20 2.26 -13.39
C LEU A 88 -7.27 3.11 -14.11
N ALA A 89 -6.92 4.36 -14.44
CA ALA A 89 -7.74 5.25 -15.25
C ALA A 89 -6.90 6.27 -16.02
N THR A 90 -7.49 6.84 -17.06
CA THR A 90 -6.92 7.93 -17.85
C THR A 90 -7.07 9.28 -17.16
N ASP A 91 -6.26 10.25 -17.59
CA ASP A 91 -6.35 11.64 -17.14
C ASP A 91 -7.72 12.28 -17.34
N GLN A 92 -8.41 11.92 -18.43
CA GLN A 92 -9.76 12.41 -18.70
C GLN A 92 -10.76 11.83 -17.70
N GLN A 93 -10.68 10.54 -17.40
CA GLN A 93 -11.56 9.89 -16.41
C GLN A 93 -11.36 10.49 -15.02
N VAL A 94 -10.11 10.72 -14.60
CA VAL A 94 -9.80 11.37 -13.32
C VAL A 94 -10.36 12.79 -13.24
N LYS A 95 -10.29 13.57 -14.34
CA LYS A 95 -10.86 14.92 -14.41
C LYS A 95 -12.39 14.91 -14.43
N ALA A 96 -12.99 13.86 -14.98
CA ALA A 96 -14.44 13.70 -15.10
C ALA A 96 -15.13 13.31 -13.78
N VAL A 97 -14.38 12.99 -12.72
CA VAL A 97 -14.95 12.74 -11.38
C VAL A 97 -15.62 14.01 -10.84
N LYS A 98 -16.96 14.00 -10.83
CA LYS A 98 -17.83 15.09 -10.37
C LYS A 98 -18.52 14.80 -9.03
N THR A 99 -18.33 13.61 -8.47
CA THR A 99 -18.90 13.20 -7.17
C THR A 99 -18.52 14.19 -6.06
N LYS A 100 -19.43 14.44 -5.12
CA LYS A 100 -19.16 15.23 -3.91
C LYS A 100 -19.43 14.36 -2.67
N PRO A 101 -18.44 14.14 -1.79
CA PRO A 101 -17.04 14.58 -1.86
C PRO A 101 -16.26 13.98 -3.05
N LYS A 102 -15.36 14.78 -3.65
CA LYS A 102 -14.55 14.35 -4.80
C LYS A 102 -13.70 13.12 -4.52
N LYS A 103 -13.22 13.02 -3.28
CA LYS A 103 -12.47 11.88 -2.77
C LYS A 103 -13.17 10.55 -3.01
N ILE A 104 -14.48 10.46 -2.71
CA ILE A 104 -15.25 9.22 -2.87
C ILE A 104 -15.23 8.77 -4.33
N GLY A 105 -15.49 9.68 -5.26
CA GLY A 105 -15.47 9.34 -6.69
C GLY A 105 -14.07 8.97 -7.22
N LEU A 106 -12.99 9.45 -6.58
CA LEU A 106 -11.63 9.01 -6.92
C LEU A 106 -11.37 7.58 -6.41
N ILE A 107 -11.85 7.24 -5.21
CA ILE A 107 -11.73 5.90 -4.65
C ILE A 107 -12.56 4.89 -5.45
N GLU A 108 -13.79 5.25 -5.84
CA GLU A 108 -14.63 4.45 -6.75
C GLU A 108 -13.94 4.20 -8.09
N LEU A 109 -13.42 5.26 -8.72
CA LEU A 109 -12.69 5.13 -9.99
C LEU A 109 -11.45 4.22 -9.85
N MET A 110 -10.76 4.30 -8.73
CA MET A 110 -9.60 3.45 -8.44
C MET A 110 -10.00 1.99 -8.26
N TRP A 111 -11.07 1.72 -7.53
CA TRP A 111 -11.65 0.39 -7.34
C TRP A 111 -12.06 -0.24 -8.68
N ASP A 112 -12.81 0.49 -9.50
CA ASP A 112 -13.26 0.00 -10.82
C ASP A 112 -12.07 -0.30 -11.73
N GLY A 113 -11.06 0.57 -11.73
CA GLY A 113 -9.82 0.34 -12.46
C GLY A 113 -9.06 -0.90 -11.98
N ALA A 114 -9.02 -1.12 -10.67
CA ALA A 114 -8.37 -2.29 -10.08
C ALA A 114 -9.11 -3.60 -10.41
N LYS A 115 -10.44 -3.63 -10.26
CA LYS A 115 -11.27 -4.81 -10.60
C LYS A 115 -11.19 -5.16 -12.09
N ARG A 116 -11.17 -4.16 -12.99
CA ARG A 116 -10.93 -4.40 -14.42
C ARG A 116 -9.60 -5.12 -14.67
N LYS A 117 -8.51 -4.66 -14.05
CA LYS A 117 -7.21 -5.31 -14.18
C LYS A 117 -7.15 -6.73 -13.62
N LEU A 118 -7.93 -7.02 -12.58
CA LEU A 118 -8.06 -8.39 -12.06
C LEU A 118 -8.82 -9.29 -13.03
N ALA A 119 -9.96 -8.82 -13.55
CA ALA A 119 -10.73 -9.56 -14.55
C ALA A 119 -9.92 -9.86 -15.82
N ASP A 120 -9.13 -8.90 -16.29
CA ASP A 120 -8.23 -9.08 -17.46
C ASP A 120 -7.13 -10.14 -17.21
N ARG A 121 -6.77 -10.40 -15.94
CA ARG A 121 -5.77 -11.42 -15.55
C ARG A 121 -6.39 -12.80 -15.42
N GLU A 122 -7.62 -12.91 -14.96
CA GLU A 122 -8.35 -14.18 -14.80
C GLU A 122 -8.86 -14.73 -16.14
N GLY A 123 -9.06 -13.85 -17.13
CA GLY A 123 -9.44 -14.24 -18.49
C GLY A 123 -8.28 -14.69 -19.39
N ARG A 124 -7.06 -14.85 -18.85
CA ARG A 124 -5.86 -15.34 -19.55
C ARG A 124 -5.45 -16.70 -19.00
#